data_AF-A0A3D4TJH8-F1
#
_entry.id   AF-A0A3D4TJH8-F1
#
_cell.length_a   1.000
_cell.length_b   1.000
_cell.length_c   1.000
_cell.angle_alpha   90.00
_cell.angle_beta   90.00
_cell.angle_gamma   90.00
#
_symmetry.space_group_name_H-M   'P 1'
#
loop_
_entity.id
_entity.type
_entity.pdbx_description
1 polymer ?
#
loop_
_entity_poly.entity_id
_entity_poly.type
_entity_poly.pdbx_seq_one_letter_code
_entity_poly.pdbx_strand_id
1 'polypeptide(L)'
;MKIWTIMLAGFTCVLAGCTRHGQDSSYLDAYQKGPPACSADRYLAPLGEAARVAYLRGALQVRPRSPCIAQLLAAQPLTFLPVARQAILDGGERSDLSLLVSAVAMKVDRGEITAAQVDALQLKPACIDSPGAPAQCAEQLQRLRQALQELKDPSSRVLTQTSKVRLSDASATRRVEAALAMRTADAPAASGVVCGGTTLPCHEVTHMELRVDGQPVRVAYSVYRDLFDLHRGTLKADAGGGVLDLQGGDASESYNVRIRFDAQRVLSRQMYAGTAQDDLLQETVYHEVIYE
;
A
#
# COMPACT_ATOMS: atom_id res chain seq x y z
N MET A 1 -38.20 -40.40 32.49
CA MET A 1 -38.11 -40.80 31.07
C MET A 1 -38.96 -39.86 30.22
N LYS A 2 -38.30 -39.00 29.42
CA LYS A 2 -38.80 -38.34 28.20
C LYS A 2 -37.86 -37.16 27.87
N ILE A 3 -36.92 -37.36 26.97
CA ILE A 3 -36.22 -36.28 26.27
C ILE A 3 -35.91 -36.79 24.84
N TRP A 4 -35.94 -35.85 23.87
CA TRP A 4 -35.41 -35.90 22.50
C TRP A 4 -36.37 -36.28 21.37
N THR A 5 -36.99 -35.25 20.77
CA THR A 5 -37.10 -35.13 19.31
C THR A 5 -37.29 -33.64 18.98
N ILE A 6 -36.22 -32.93 18.59
CA ILE A 6 -36.31 -31.63 17.93
C ILE A 6 -35.54 -31.71 16.61
N MET A 7 -36.25 -31.26 15.58
CA MET A 7 -35.98 -31.22 14.15
C MET A 7 -34.53 -30.83 13.77
N LEU A 8 -33.90 -31.74 13.01
CA LEU A 8 -32.84 -31.44 12.05
C LEU A 8 -33.52 -31.23 10.68
N ALA A 9 -33.91 -30.00 10.39
CA ALA A 9 -34.35 -29.59 9.06
C ALA A 9 -33.85 -28.16 8.82
N GLY A 10 -32.64 -28.03 8.30
CA GLY A 10 -32.07 -26.70 8.02
C GLY A 10 -30.61 -26.66 7.60
N PHE A 11 -30.06 -27.72 7.01
CA PHE A 11 -28.65 -27.74 6.57
C PHE A 11 -28.44 -28.45 5.22
N THR A 12 -29.29 -28.14 4.25
CA THR A 12 -29.11 -28.56 2.84
C THR A 12 -29.17 -27.33 1.95
N CYS A 13 -28.15 -26.49 2.02
CA CYS A 13 -27.89 -25.43 1.04
C CYS A 13 -26.37 -25.19 0.89
N VAL A 14 -25.59 -26.27 0.90
CA VAL A 14 -24.13 -26.22 0.70
C VAL A 14 -23.81 -27.21 -0.41
N LEU A 15 -23.14 -26.74 -1.47
CA LEU A 15 -22.51 -27.48 -2.58
C LEU A 15 -23.23 -27.55 -3.95
N ALA A 16 -24.42 -26.97 -4.14
CA ALA A 16 -25.00 -26.82 -5.49
C ALA A 16 -25.09 -25.34 -5.89
N GLY A 17 -24.02 -24.83 -6.50
CA GLY A 17 -24.12 -23.80 -7.54
C GLY A 17 -24.60 -22.41 -7.14
N CYS A 18 -23.95 -21.75 -6.17
CA CYS A 18 -23.87 -20.29 -6.20
C CYS A 18 -22.82 -19.86 -7.25
N THR A 19 -22.98 -20.27 -8.51
CA THR A 19 -22.23 -19.61 -9.59
C THR A 19 -22.77 -18.20 -9.66
N ARG A 20 -22.03 -17.24 -9.10
CA ARG A 20 -22.35 -15.81 -9.23
C ARG A 20 -22.63 -15.53 -10.70
N HIS A 21 -23.86 -15.13 -11.00
CA HIS A 21 -24.27 -14.73 -12.35
C HIS A 21 -23.22 -13.77 -12.93
N GLY A 22 -22.58 -14.16 -14.03
CA GLY A 22 -21.67 -13.29 -14.79
C GLY A 22 -20.15 -13.50 -14.55
N GLN A 23 -19.72 -14.50 -13.79
CA GLN A 23 -18.28 -14.84 -13.73
C GLN A 23 -17.85 -15.61 -14.98
N ASP A 24 -17.22 -14.92 -15.92
CA ASP A 24 -16.51 -15.53 -17.04
C ASP A 24 -15.23 -16.21 -16.52
N SER A 25 -15.20 -17.54 -16.58
CA SER A 25 -14.08 -18.37 -16.10
C SER A 25 -12.76 -18.05 -16.81
N SER A 26 -12.81 -17.51 -18.03
CA SER A 26 -11.61 -17.14 -18.77
C SER A 26 -10.79 -16.05 -18.06
N TYR A 27 -11.42 -15.14 -17.31
CA TYR A 27 -10.71 -14.14 -16.52
C TYR A 27 -10.01 -14.74 -15.31
N LEU A 28 -10.66 -15.69 -14.63
CA LEU A 28 -10.05 -16.38 -13.51
C LEU A 28 -8.84 -17.22 -13.97
N ASP A 29 -8.97 -17.91 -15.11
CA ASP A 29 -7.87 -18.66 -15.73
C ASP A 29 -6.69 -17.73 -16.10
N ALA A 30 -6.98 -16.53 -16.62
CA ALA A 30 -5.94 -15.55 -16.95
C ALA A 30 -5.17 -15.09 -15.69
N TYR A 31 -5.87 -14.90 -14.56
CA TYR A 31 -5.24 -14.57 -13.29
C TYR A 31 -4.41 -15.73 -12.74
N GLN A 32 -4.94 -16.96 -12.74
CA GLN A 32 -4.26 -18.15 -12.21
C GLN A 32 -2.99 -18.52 -13.00
N LYS A 33 -2.91 -18.16 -14.28
CA LYS A 33 -1.71 -18.35 -15.11
C LYS A 33 -0.61 -17.32 -14.85
N GLY A 34 -0.93 -16.21 -14.18
CA GLY A 34 0.02 -15.18 -13.80
C GLY A 34 0.53 -15.34 -12.36
N PRO A 35 1.53 -14.54 -11.96
CA PRO A 35 1.95 -14.45 -10.57
C PRO A 35 0.83 -13.82 -9.70
N PRO A 36 0.92 -13.87 -8.36
CA PRO A 36 -0.01 -13.14 -7.49
C PRO A 36 -0.02 -11.63 -7.75
N ALA A 37 -1.15 -10.95 -7.51
CA ALA A 37 -1.30 -9.51 -7.78
C ALA A 37 -0.22 -8.60 -7.16
N CYS A 38 0.37 -9.00 -6.02
CA CYS A 38 1.42 -8.24 -5.34
C CYS A 38 2.77 -8.23 -6.07
N SER A 39 2.99 -9.12 -7.03
CA SER A 39 4.24 -9.26 -7.79
C SER A 39 4.01 -9.26 -9.30
N ALA A 40 2.84 -8.80 -9.76
CA ALA A 40 2.42 -8.90 -11.15
C ALA A 40 2.78 -7.69 -12.02
N ASP A 41 3.39 -6.64 -11.47
CA ASP A 41 3.75 -5.42 -12.20
C ASP A 41 4.63 -5.73 -13.43
N ARG A 42 5.70 -6.51 -13.25
CA ARG A 42 6.61 -6.93 -14.32
C ARG A 42 5.94 -7.87 -15.31
N TYR A 43 5.06 -8.74 -14.81
CA TYR A 43 4.31 -9.68 -15.65
C TYR A 43 3.32 -8.95 -16.57
N LEU A 44 2.67 -7.89 -16.09
CA LEU A 44 1.69 -7.13 -16.88
C LEU A 44 2.35 -6.18 -17.90
N ALA A 45 3.56 -5.69 -17.64
CA ALA A 45 4.24 -4.72 -18.49
C ALA A 45 4.32 -5.12 -19.98
N PRO A 46 4.66 -6.36 -20.38
CA PRO A 46 4.69 -6.75 -21.79
C PRO A 46 3.32 -7.14 -22.37
N LEU A 47 2.30 -7.33 -21.55
CA LEU A 47 0.99 -7.78 -22.02
C LEU A 47 0.25 -6.69 -22.78
N GLY A 48 -0.47 -7.09 -23.83
CA GLY A 48 -1.45 -6.24 -24.49
C GLY A 48 -2.64 -5.91 -23.58
N GLU A 49 -3.38 -4.85 -23.91
CA GLU A 49 -4.46 -4.31 -23.10
C GLU A 49 -5.51 -5.36 -22.71
N ALA A 50 -5.98 -6.17 -23.68
CA ALA A 50 -6.98 -7.22 -23.44
C ALA A 50 -6.52 -8.25 -22.40
N ALA A 51 -5.25 -8.67 -22.46
CA ALA A 51 -4.68 -9.62 -21.50
C ALA A 51 -4.53 -9.01 -20.10
N ARG A 52 -4.17 -7.72 -20.01
CA ARG A 52 -4.13 -6.99 -18.73
C ARG A 52 -5.53 -6.87 -18.12
N VAL A 53 -6.55 -6.56 -18.93
CA VAL A 53 -7.94 -6.50 -18.48
C VAL A 53 -8.40 -7.87 -17.99
N ALA A 54 -8.11 -8.94 -18.74
CA ALA A 54 -8.48 -10.29 -18.34
C ALA A 54 -7.86 -10.67 -16.99
N TYR A 55 -6.56 -10.43 -16.82
CA TYR A 55 -5.85 -10.66 -15.56
C TYR A 55 -6.43 -9.83 -14.41
N LEU A 56 -6.66 -8.52 -14.62
CA LEU A 56 -7.24 -7.63 -13.61
C LEU A 56 -8.65 -8.10 -13.19
N ARG A 57 -9.52 -8.44 -14.14
CA ARG A 57 -10.86 -8.96 -13.84
C ARG A 57 -10.78 -10.26 -13.04
N GLY A 58 -9.88 -11.16 -13.39
CA GLY A 58 -9.63 -12.37 -12.61
C GLY A 58 -9.18 -12.07 -11.18
N ALA A 59 -8.23 -11.14 -11.02
CA ALA A 59 -7.75 -10.70 -9.70
C ALA A 59 -8.88 -10.13 -8.82
N LEU A 60 -9.80 -9.36 -9.41
CA LEU A 60 -10.95 -8.78 -8.71
C LEU A 60 -12.03 -9.80 -8.35
N GLN A 61 -12.06 -10.97 -9.00
CA GLN A 61 -13.01 -12.06 -8.69
C GLN A 61 -12.55 -12.95 -7.53
N VAL A 62 -11.24 -13.04 -7.27
CA VAL A 62 -10.70 -13.87 -6.20
C VAL A 62 -11.11 -13.34 -4.82
N ARG A 63 -11.45 -14.25 -3.91
CA ARG A 63 -11.81 -13.97 -2.52
C ARG A 63 -10.97 -14.86 -1.58
N PRO A 64 -10.36 -14.31 -0.52
CA PRO A 64 -10.28 -12.88 -0.20
C PRO A 64 -9.52 -12.07 -1.27
N ARG A 65 -9.86 -10.78 -1.42
CA ARG A 65 -9.18 -9.90 -2.39
C ARG A 65 -7.73 -9.68 -1.94
N SER A 66 -6.79 -9.62 -2.89
CA SER A 66 -5.42 -9.24 -2.58
C SER A 66 -5.35 -7.77 -2.16
N PRO A 67 -4.64 -7.42 -1.07
CA PRO A 67 -4.48 -6.02 -0.65
C PRO A 67 -3.64 -5.19 -1.64
N CYS A 68 -2.94 -5.83 -2.57
CA CYS A 68 -2.04 -5.15 -3.51
C CYS A 68 -2.72 -4.72 -4.81
N ILE A 69 -4.01 -4.99 -5.02
CA ILE A 69 -4.67 -4.66 -6.30
C ILE A 69 -4.61 -3.15 -6.62
N ALA A 70 -4.78 -2.29 -5.62
CA ALA A 70 -4.62 -0.85 -5.80
C ALA A 70 -3.18 -0.47 -6.23
N GLN A 71 -2.16 -1.13 -5.67
CA GLN A 71 -0.76 -0.90 -6.05
C GLN A 71 -0.47 -1.41 -7.47
N LEU A 72 -1.03 -2.55 -7.83
CA LEU A 72 -0.94 -3.10 -9.18
C LEU A 72 -1.54 -2.15 -10.21
N LEU A 73 -2.73 -1.59 -9.92
CA LEU A 73 -3.38 -0.56 -10.73
C LEU A 73 -2.53 0.73 -10.80
N ALA A 74 -1.96 1.16 -9.66
CA ALA A 74 -1.08 2.33 -9.61
C ALA A 74 0.23 2.13 -10.39
N ALA A 75 0.68 0.89 -10.57
CA ALA A 75 1.85 0.58 -11.39
C ALA A 75 1.56 0.61 -12.91
N GLN A 76 0.29 0.63 -13.32
CA GLN A 76 -0.07 0.65 -14.74
C GLN A 76 0.15 2.03 -15.39
N PRO A 77 0.35 2.08 -16.73
CA PRO A 77 0.36 3.33 -17.48
C PRO A 77 -0.94 4.11 -17.31
N LEU A 78 -0.87 5.45 -17.35
CA LEU A 78 -2.05 6.32 -17.23
C LEU A 78 -3.14 6.01 -18.26
N THR A 79 -2.74 5.63 -19.48
CA THR A 79 -3.64 5.26 -20.57
C THR A 79 -4.48 4.02 -20.26
N PHE A 80 -4.04 3.16 -19.33
CA PHE A 80 -4.76 1.96 -18.93
C PHE A 80 -5.84 2.22 -17.87
N LEU A 81 -5.77 3.33 -17.12
CA LEU A 81 -6.71 3.60 -16.02
C LEU A 81 -8.17 3.75 -16.47
N PRO A 82 -8.50 4.42 -17.61
CA PRO A 82 -9.87 4.41 -18.13
C PRO A 82 -10.37 3.01 -18.49
N VAL A 83 -9.49 2.16 -19.03
CA VAL A 83 -9.82 0.78 -19.40
C VAL A 83 -10.07 -0.06 -18.15
N ALA A 84 -9.21 0.07 -17.13
CA ALA A 84 -9.40 -0.57 -15.84
C ALA A 84 -10.71 -0.14 -15.16
N ARG A 85 -11.05 1.15 -15.21
CA ARG A 85 -12.35 1.68 -14.74
C ARG A 85 -13.51 0.98 -15.42
N GLN A 86 -13.49 0.90 -16.76
CA GLN A 86 -14.57 0.27 -17.52
C GLN A 86 -14.67 -1.23 -17.20
N ALA A 87 -13.53 -1.93 -17.11
CA ALA A 87 -13.50 -3.34 -16.72
C ALA A 87 -14.10 -3.61 -15.33
N ILE A 88 -13.89 -2.70 -14.36
CA ILE A 88 -14.52 -2.76 -13.03
C ILE A 88 -16.04 -2.55 -13.15
N LEU A 89 -16.50 -1.59 -13.95
CA LEU A 89 -17.92 -1.32 -14.15
C LEU A 89 -18.66 -2.46 -14.87
N ASP A 90 -18.01 -3.10 -15.84
CA ASP A 90 -18.59 -4.17 -16.65
C ASP A 90 -18.61 -5.53 -15.95
N GLY A 91 -17.72 -5.75 -14.98
CA GLY A 91 -17.46 -7.10 -14.47
C GLY A 91 -17.11 -7.22 -13.00
N GLY A 92 -16.85 -6.12 -12.31
CA GLY A 92 -16.52 -6.08 -10.90
C GLY A 92 -17.73 -5.77 -10.03
N GLU A 93 -17.57 -5.95 -8.72
CA GLU A 93 -18.52 -5.33 -7.79
C GLU A 93 -18.22 -3.83 -7.80
N ARG A 94 -19.23 -2.94 -7.78
CA ARG A 94 -19.00 -1.49 -7.72
C ARG A 94 -18.13 -1.06 -6.53
N SER A 95 -18.05 -1.90 -5.49
CA SER A 95 -17.07 -1.77 -4.40
C SER A 95 -15.62 -1.68 -4.87
N ASP A 96 -15.27 -2.31 -6.00
CA ASP A 96 -13.92 -2.35 -6.56
C ASP A 96 -13.46 -0.99 -7.12
N LEU A 97 -14.38 -0.05 -7.36
CA LEU A 97 -14.01 1.32 -7.76
C LEU A 97 -13.17 2.02 -6.68
N SER A 98 -13.32 1.66 -5.40
CA SER A 98 -12.48 2.19 -4.32
C SER A 98 -11.00 1.87 -4.54
N LEU A 99 -10.67 0.68 -5.06
CA LEU A 99 -9.30 0.28 -5.38
C LEU A 99 -8.70 1.16 -6.49
N LEU A 100 -9.51 1.53 -7.49
CA LEU A 100 -9.09 2.43 -8.55
C LEU A 100 -8.87 3.86 -8.02
N VAL A 101 -9.76 4.37 -7.16
CA VAL A 101 -9.57 5.68 -6.52
C VAL A 101 -8.29 5.71 -5.69
N SER A 102 -8.03 4.66 -4.89
CA SER A 102 -6.77 4.53 -4.15
C SER A 102 -5.55 4.47 -5.07
N ALA A 103 -5.63 3.76 -6.20
CA ALA A 103 -4.54 3.70 -7.18
C ALA A 103 -4.24 5.08 -7.80
N VAL A 104 -5.28 5.85 -8.11
CA VAL A 104 -5.15 7.22 -8.63
C VAL A 104 -4.56 8.15 -7.57
N ALA A 105 -4.99 8.03 -6.30
CA ALA A 105 -4.40 8.77 -5.19
C ALA A 105 -2.90 8.51 -5.06
N MET A 106 -2.46 7.24 -5.13
CA MET A 106 -1.03 6.89 -5.12
C MET A 106 -0.25 7.56 -6.27
N LYS A 107 -0.85 7.67 -7.46
CA LYS A 107 -0.22 8.36 -8.59
C LYS A 107 -0.16 9.88 -8.39
N VAL A 108 -1.19 10.48 -7.79
CA VAL A 108 -1.20 11.91 -7.43
C VAL A 108 -0.08 12.19 -6.43
N ASP A 109 0.04 11.36 -5.38
CA ASP A 109 1.08 11.49 -4.36
C ASP A 109 2.50 11.41 -4.95
N ARG A 110 2.70 10.60 -6.01
CA ARG A 110 3.98 10.48 -6.74
C ARG A 110 4.20 11.57 -7.79
N GLY A 111 3.24 12.45 -8.02
CA GLY A 111 3.30 13.46 -9.09
C GLY A 111 3.21 12.86 -10.49
N GLU A 112 2.71 11.63 -10.64
CA GLU A 112 2.60 10.92 -11.92
C GLU A 112 1.34 11.33 -12.71
N ILE A 113 0.33 11.92 -12.05
CA ILE A 113 -0.93 12.32 -12.67
C ILE A 113 -1.36 13.73 -12.20
N THR A 114 -1.89 14.52 -13.13
CA THR A 114 -2.40 15.88 -12.88
C THR A 114 -3.89 15.88 -12.54
N ALA A 115 -4.38 16.97 -11.94
CA ALA A 115 -5.81 17.15 -11.67
C ALA A 115 -6.69 16.99 -12.93
N ALA A 116 -6.25 17.55 -14.07
CA ALA A 116 -6.99 17.44 -15.33
C ALA A 116 -7.08 16.00 -15.83
N GLN A 117 -6.01 15.21 -15.66
CA GLN A 117 -6.02 13.78 -15.99
C GLN A 117 -6.91 12.98 -15.02
N VAL A 118 -6.94 13.32 -13.73
CA VAL A 118 -7.88 12.70 -12.77
C VAL A 118 -9.34 12.99 -13.15
N ASP A 119 -9.66 14.22 -13.54
CA ASP A 119 -11.00 14.57 -14.01
C ASP A 119 -11.37 13.82 -15.31
N ALA A 120 -10.41 13.63 -16.22
CA ALA A 120 -10.58 12.85 -17.44
C ALA A 120 -10.86 11.35 -17.18
N LEU A 121 -10.48 10.82 -16.02
CA LEU A 121 -10.87 9.46 -15.60
C LEU A 121 -12.35 9.35 -15.24
N GLN A 122 -13.10 10.46 -15.19
CA GLN A 122 -14.53 10.53 -14.84
C GLN A 122 -14.89 9.59 -13.67
N LEU A 123 -14.16 9.70 -12.56
CA LEU A 123 -14.44 8.89 -11.36
C LEU A 123 -15.71 9.33 -10.63
N LYS A 124 -16.15 10.59 -10.83
CA LYS A 124 -17.36 11.14 -10.20
C LYS A 124 -18.65 10.40 -10.59
N PRO A 125 -18.94 10.22 -11.89
CA PRO A 125 -20.17 9.53 -12.28
C PRO A 125 -20.15 8.05 -11.88
N ALA A 126 -18.96 7.47 -11.69
CA ALA A 126 -18.79 6.09 -11.23
C ALA A 126 -18.96 5.93 -9.71
N CYS A 127 -18.40 6.84 -8.90
CA CYS A 127 -18.44 6.75 -7.43
C CYS A 127 -19.66 7.42 -6.78
N ILE A 128 -20.28 8.43 -7.40
CA ILE A 128 -21.30 9.28 -6.76
C ILE A 128 -22.64 9.16 -7.48
N ASP A 129 -22.66 9.38 -8.79
CA ASP A 129 -23.91 9.55 -9.55
C ASP A 129 -24.54 8.19 -9.93
N SER A 130 -23.93 7.10 -9.49
CA SER A 130 -24.17 5.74 -9.93
C SER A 130 -24.97 4.96 -8.89
N PRO A 131 -26.15 4.40 -9.22
CA PRO A 131 -26.92 3.57 -8.28
C PRO A 131 -26.07 2.42 -7.73
N GLY A 132 -26.06 2.24 -6.41
CA GLY A 132 -25.28 1.20 -5.75
C GLY A 132 -23.77 1.46 -5.70
N ALA A 133 -23.32 2.69 -5.96
CA ALA A 133 -21.94 3.05 -5.67
C ALA A 133 -21.68 2.98 -4.15
N PRO A 134 -20.56 2.39 -3.72
CA PRO A 134 -20.22 2.26 -2.30
C PRO A 134 -19.93 3.65 -1.71
N ALA A 135 -20.42 3.95 -0.51
CA ALA A 135 -20.15 5.21 0.19
C ALA A 135 -18.65 5.51 0.30
N GLN A 136 -17.84 4.46 0.49
CA GLN A 136 -16.38 4.54 0.57
C GLN A 136 -15.73 5.11 -0.71
N CYS A 137 -16.26 4.84 -1.91
CA CYS A 137 -15.72 5.39 -3.17
C CYS A 137 -15.96 6.90 -3.25
N ALA A 138 -17.15 7.36 -2.87
CA ALA A 138 -17.48 8.78 -2.84
C ALA A 138 -16.59 9.54 -1.85
N GLU A 139 -16.40 8.99 -0.65
CA GLU A 139 -15.53 9.56 0.38
C GLU A 139 -14.07 9.64 -0.07
N GLN A 140 -13.51 8.54 -0.60
CA GLN A 140 -12.14 8.54 -1.12
C GLN A 140 -11.95 9.51 -2.28
N LEU A 141 -12.95 9.63 -3.18
CA LEU A 141 -12.89 10.58 -4.29
C LEU A 141 -12.94 12.03 -3.80
N GLN A 142 -13.70 12.32 -2.74
CA GLN A 142 -13.72 13.64 -2.11
C GLN A 142 -12.35 13.97 -1.51
N ARG A 143 -11.73 13.04 -0.78
CA ARG A 143 -10.37 13.21 -0.23
C ARG A 143 -9.34 13.44 -1.33
N LEU A 144 -9.39 12.66 -2.41
CA LEU A 144 -8.51 12.84 -3.57
C LEU A 144 -8.65 14.24 -4.19
N ARG A 145 -9.88 14.75 -4.33
CA ARG A 145 -10.14 16.09 -4.87
C ARG A 145 -9.63 17.19 -3.96
N GLN A 146 -9.83 17.04 -2.66
CA GLN A 146 -9.28 17.97 -1.68
C GLN A 146 -7.75 18.04 -1.79
N ALA A 147 -7.08 16.88 -1.81
CA ALA A 147 -5.62 16.82 -2.01
C ALA A 147 -5.17 17.48 -3.33
N LEU A 148 -5.92 17.29 -4.43
CA LEU A 148 -5.64 17.96 -5.70
C LEU A 148 -5.87 19.48 -5.68
N GLN A 149 -6.82 19.97 -4.86
CA GLN A 149 -7.04 21.40 -4.66
C GLN A 149 -5.91 22.02 -3.82
N GLU A 150 -5.47 21.34 -2.78
CA GLU A 150 -4.30 21.72 -1.97
C GLU A 150 -3.01 21.77 -2.81
N LEU A 151 -2.87 20.90 -3.82
CA LEU A 151 -1.75 20.98 -4.77
C LEU A 151 -1.82 22.21 -5.71
N LYS A 152 -3.02 22.74 -5.99
CA LYS A 152 -3.20 23.92 -6.84
C LYS A 152 -2.96 25.24 -6.11
N ASP A 153 -3.15 25.26 -4.80
CA ASP A 153 -2.93 26.43 -3.96
C ASP A 153 -1.66 26.24 -3.11
N PRO A 154 -0.49 26.69 -3.60
CA PRO A 154 0.76 26.55 -2.85
C PRO A 154 0.76 27.28 -1.50
N SER A 155 -0.17 28.20 -1.27
CA SER A 155 -0.39 28.90 0.00
C SER A 155 -1.29 28.13 0.98
N SER A 156 -2.11 27.18 0.51
CA SER A 156 -2.90 26.26 1.36
C SER A 156 -2.16 24.99 1.75
N ARG A 157 -0.87 24.88 1.39
CA ARG A 157 0.08 24.07 2.16
C ARG A 157 0.17 24.66 3.57
N VAL A 158 -0.85 24.40 4.40
CA VAL A 158 -0.62 24.12 5.81
C VAL A 158 0.59 23.19 5.81
N LEU A 159 1.64 23.65 6.47
CA LEU A 159 3.00 23.18 6.33
C LEU A 159 3.06 21.63 6.38
N THR A 160 3.02 20.96 5.23
CA THR A 160 3.73 19.69 5.04
C THR A 160 5.21 20.02 5.17
N GLN A 161 5.64 20.28 6.39
CA GLN A 161 7.01 20.53 6.73
C GLN A 161 7.70 19.19 6.46
N THR A 162 8.30 19.10 5.28
CA THR A 162 9.06 17.91 4.90
C THR A 162 10.34 17.96 5.71
N SER A 163 10.30 17.38 6.90
CA SER A 163 11.48 17.27 7.73
C SER A 163 12.34 16.14 7.19
N LYS A 164 13.60 16.46 6.91
CA LYS A 164 14.62 15.47 6.55
C LYS A 164 15.48 15.22 7.76
N VAL A 165 15.42 14.01 8.29
CA VAL A 165 16.33 13.55 9.34
C VAL A 165 17.49 12.83 8.67
N ARG A 166 18.72 13.15 9.09
CA ARG A 166 19.93 12.46 8.65
C ARG A 166 20.66 11.91 9.86
N LEU A 167 20.99 10.63 9.79
CA LEU A 167 21.85 9.95 10.74
C LEU A 167 23.07 9.48 9.97
N SER A 168 24.24 9.57 10.60
CA SER A 168 25.48 9.03 10.05
C SER A 168 26.30 8.45 11.18
N ASP A 169 26.92 7.32 10.93
CA ASP A 169 27.88 6.72 11.84
C ASP A 169 29.05 6.15 11.04
N ALA A 170 30.19 5.98 11.70
CA ALA A 170 31.37 5.39 11.11
C ALA A 170 32.08 4.49 12.12
N SER A 171 32.42 3.28 11.68
CA SER A 171 33.37 2.40 12.37
C SER A 171 34.76 2.55 11.77
N ALA A 172 35.74 1.82 12.32
CA ALA A 172 37.08 1.74 11.73
C ALA A 172 37.10 1.19 10.28
N THR A 173 36.02 0.53 9.83
CA THR A 173 35.99 -0.20 8.55
C THR A 173 34.89 0.26 7.60
N ARG A 174 33.87 0.99 8.08
CA ARG A 174 32.67 1.33 7.31
C ARG A 174 32.11 2.68 7.72
N ARG A 175 31.50 3.37 6.78
CA ARG A 175 30.62 4.53 7.02
C ARG A 175 29.20 4.19 6.61
N VAL A 176 28.23 4.52 7.44
CA VAL A 176 26.81 4.32 7.15
C VAL A 176 26.05 5.62 7.27
N GLU A 177 25.06 5.81 6.41
CA GLU A 177 24.18 6.98 6.41
C GLU A 177 22.73 6.54 6.24
N ALA A 178 21.84 7.19 6.98
CA ALA A 178 20.39 7.04 6.83
C ALA A 178 19.76 8.43 6.65
N ALA A 179 18.93 8.58 5.63
CA ALA A 179 18.12 9.78 5.44
C ALA A 179 16.65 9.39 5.40
N LEU A 180 15.84 10.04 6.23
CA LEU A 180 14.40 9.86 6.30
C LEU A 180 13.72 11.16 5.89
N ALA A 181 12.77 11.09 4.96
CA ALA A 181 11.87 12.18 4.66
C ALA A 181 10.53 11.91 5.32
N MET A 182 10.07 12.86 6.15
CA MET A 182 8.80 12.77 6.84
C MET A 182 7.82 13.80 6.28
N ARG A 183 6.54 13.46 6.29
CA ARG A 183 5.46 14.36 5.91
C ARG A 183 4.48 14.45 7.07
N THR A 184 4.15 15.67 7.49
CA THR A 184 3.00 15.90 8.36
C THR A 184 1.73 15.61 7.57
N ALA A 185 0.94 14.64 8.02
CA ALA A 185 -0.40 14.36 7.55
C ALA A 185 -1.39 14.98 8.53
N ASP A 186 -1.93 16.14 8.15
CA ASP A 186 -2.97 16.86 8.91
C ASP A 186 -4.37 16.22 8.73
N ALA A 187 -4.48 15.27 7.79
CA ALA A 187 -5.67 14.49 7.50
C ALA A 187 -5.25 13.07 7.04
N PRO A 188 -6.09 12.03 7.25
CA PRO A 188 -5.79 10.69 6.76
C PRO A 188 -5.61 10.73 5.24
N ALA A 189 -4.44 10.29 4.76
CA ALA A 189 -4.13 10.26 3.33
C ALA A 189 -5.22 9.53 2.54
N ALA A 190 -5.55 10.02 1.33
CA ALA A 190 -6.51 9.37 0.44
C ALA A 190 -6.11 7.91 0.08
N SER A 191 -4.83 7.57 0.24
CA SER A 191 -4.25 6.23 0.09
C SER A 191 -4.65 5.23 1.18
N GLY A 192 -5.31 5.67 2.26
CA GLY A 192 -5.76 4.80 3.34
C GLY A 192 -4.65 4.27 4.25
N VAL A 193 -3.44 4.85 4.19
CA VAL A 193 -2.41 4.66 5.22
C VAL A 193 -2.88 5.46 6.44
N VAL A 194 -3.72 4.81 7.25
CA VAL A 194 -4.21 5.34 8.52
C VAL A 194 -2.99 5.42 9.44
N CYS A 195 -2.70 6.60 9.96
CA CYS A 195 -1.78 6.80 11.08
C CYS A 195 -2.30 6.06 12.31
N GLY A 196 -2.16 4.73 12.34
CA GLY A 196 -2.28 3.85 13.52
C GLY A 196 -3.56 3.84 14.35
N GLY A 197 -4.43 4.85 14.28
CA GLY A 197 -5.29 5.23 15.41
C GLY A 197 -4.81 6.47 16.19
N THR A 198 -3.64 7.04 15.86
CA THR A 198 -3.05 8.20 16.55
C THR A 198 -3.81 9.52 16.30
N THR A 199 -3.64 10.46 17.22
CA THR A 199 -4.15 11.84 17.12
C THR A 199 -3.53 12.55 15.92
N LEU A 200 -4.37 13.20 15.11
CA LEU A 200 -3.89 14.12 14.07
C LEU A 200 -3.37 15.42 14.71
N PRO A 201 -2.31 16.04 14.15
CA PRO A 201 -1.54 15.60 12.98
C PRO A 201 -0.54 14.48 13.32
N CYS A 202 -0.25 13.61 12.33
CA CYS A 202 0.79 12.57 12.43
C CYS A 202 1.92 12.82 11.42
N HIS A 203 3.12 12.35 11.69
CA HIS A 203 4.30 12.50 10.83
C HIS A 203 4.71 11.15 10.23
N GLU A 204 4.27 10.87 8.99
CA GLU A 204 4.62 9.63 8.30
C GLU A 204 6.00 9.70 7.65
N VAL A 205 6.72 8.58 7.61
CA VAL A 205 7.94 8.44 6.79
C VAL A 205 7.53 8.14 5.36
N THR A 206 7.77 9.10 4.47
CA THR A 206 7.42 8.99 3.04
C THR A 206 8.55 8.40 2.21
N HIS A 207 9.79 8.52 2.69
CA HIS A 207 10.97 8.02 2.00
C HIS A 207 12.10 7.69 2.97
N MET A 208 12.85 6.63 2.65
CA MET A 208 14.03 6.21 3.39
C MET A 208 15.16 5.88 2.41
N GLU A 209 16.32 6.49 2.63
CA GLU A 209 17.56 6.17 1.94
C GLU A 209 18.58 5.66 2.93
N LEU A 210 19.25 4.56 2.56
CA LEU A 210 20.37 4.01 3.29
C LEU A 210 21.59 4.03 2.37
N ARG A 211 22.76 4.34 2.93
CA ARG A 211 24.05 4.27 2.23
C ARG A 211 25.10 3.57 3.08
N VAL A 212 25.97 2.80 2.42
CA VAL A 212 27.17 2.20 3.00
C VAL A 212 28.36 2.64 2.15
N ASP A 213 29.35 3.28 2.77
CA ASP A 213 30.54 3.84 2.10
C ASP A 213 30.17 4.74 0.91
N GLY A 214 29.10 5.53 1.07
CA GLY A 214 28.54 6.43 0.06
C GLY A 214 27.67 5.75 -1.00
N GLN A 215 27.68 4.42 -1.10
CA GLN A 215 26.89 3.66 -2.07
C GLN A 215 25.45 3.48 -1.58
N PRO A 216 24.44 3.72 -2.44
CA PRO A 216 23.04 3.55 -2.05
C PRO A 216 22.69 2.06 -1.87
N VAL A 217 22.00 1.77 -0.77
CA VAL A 217 21.46 0.45 -0.44
C VAL A 217 20.02 0.35 -0.96
N ARG A 218 19.61 -0.79 -1.51
CA ARG A 218 18.22 -1.00 -1.94
C ARG A 218 17.30 -1.12 -0.72
N VAL A 219 16.35 -0.21 -0.60
CA VAL A 219 15.33 -0.19 0.45
C VAL A 219 13.95 -0.46 -0.15
N ALA A 220 13.30 -1.55 0.26
CA ALA A 220 11.93 -1.84 -0.16
C ALA A 220 10.94 -0.91 0.55
N TYR A 221 9.87 -0.48 -0.12
CA TYR A 221 8.85 0.41 0.45
C TYR A 221 8.25 -0.13 1.77
N SER A 222 8.09 -1.45 1.89
CA SER A 222 7.62 -2.12 3.11
C SER A 222 8.52 -1.93 4.33
N VAL A 223 9.76 -1.46 4.16
CA VAL A 223 10.70 -1.23 5.28
C VAL A 223 10.23 -0.05 6.14
N TYR A 224 9.62 0.96 5.52
CA TYR A 224 9.30 2.24 6.18
C TYR A 224 7.84 2.71 6.02
N ARG A 225 6.99 1.99 5.27
CA ARG A 225 5.61 2.37 4.98
C ARG A 225 4.74 2.63 6.22
N ASP A 226 5.03 1.90 7.29
CA ASP A 226 4.29 1.89 8.55
C ASP A 226 5.06 2.59 9.67
N LEU A 227 5.99 3.49 9.32
CA LEU A 227 6.69 4.33 10.28
C LEU A 227 6.02 5.70 10.35
N PHE A 228 5.56 6.05 11.54
CA PHE A 228 4.88 7.30 11.87
C PHE A 228 5.38 7.85 13.22
N ASP A 229 5.37 9.17 13.36
CA ASP A 229 5.67 9.89 14.60
C ASP A 229 7.04 9.51 15.19
N LEU A 230 8.04 9.38 14.31
CA LEU A 230 9.41 9.09 14.71
C LEU A 230 9.97 10.24 15.55
N HIS A 231 10.36 9.93 16.78
CA HIS A 231 10.93 10.90 17.72
C HIS A 231 12.34 10.53 18.18
N ARG A 232 12.82 9.31 17.89
CA ARG A 232 14.21 8.91 18.13
C ARG A 232 14.71 7.96 17.05
N GLY A 233 15.97 8.10 16.68
CA GLY A 233 16.67 7.18 15.79
C GLY A 233 18.14 7.10 16.14
N THR A 234 18.72 5.91 16.06
CA THR A 234 20.15 5.67 16.21
C THR A 234 20.64 4.79 15.07
N LEU A 235 21.78 5.14 14.51
CA LEU A 235 22.44 4.38 13.45
C LEU A 235 23.78 3.90 13.97
N LYS A 236 24.08 2.61 13.80
CA LYS A 236 25.36 2.00 14.17
C LYS A 236 26.00 1.33 12.97
N ALA A 237 27.25 1.67 12.70
CA ALA A 237 28.07 0.95 11.72
C ALA A 237 28.60 -0.36 12.33
N ASP A 238 28.57 -1.45 11.55
CA ASP A 238 29.26 -2.69 11.88
C ASP A 238 30.08 -3.20 10.68
N ALA A 239 30.78 -4.32 10.83
CA ALA A 239 31.61 -4.87 9.74
C ALA A 239 30.79 -5.36 8.53
N GLY A 240 29.53 -5.74 8.75
CA GLY A 240 28.60 -6.26 7.73
C GLY A 240 27.76 -5.18 7.06
N GLY A 241 27.69 -3.97 7.63
CA GLY A 241 26.89 -2.86 7.15
C GLY A 241 26.46 -1.96 8.29
N GLY A 242 25.15 -1.93 8.58
CA GLY A 242 24.62 -1.09 9.66
C GLY A 242 23.33 -1.60 10.28
N VAL A 243 23.05 -1.06 11.46
CA VAL A 243 21.82 -1.25 12.22
C VAL A 243 21.19 0.11 12.49
N LEU A 244 19.98 0.31 11.96
CA LEU A 244 19.16 1.49 12.21
C LEU A 244 18.05 1.12 13.19
N ASP A 245 18.13 1.65 14.41
CA ASP A 245 17.07 1.55 15.42
C ASP A 245 16.24 2.84 15.40
N LEU A 246 14.92 2.74 15.29
CA LEU A 246 13.96 3.84 15.25
C LEU A 246 12.92 3.64 16.34
N GLN A 247 12.44 4.73 16.92
CA GLN A 247 11.34 4.74 17.89
C GLN A 247 10.28 5.75 17.42
N GLY A 248 9.03 5.32 17.42
CA GLY A 248 7.90 6.14 16.97
C GLY A 248 6.60 5.78 17.68
N GLY A 249 5.51 6.37 17.19
CA GLY A 249 4.17 6.25 17.77
C GLY A 249 3.96 7.15 19.00
N ASP A 250 2.74 7.14 19.52
CA ASP A 250 2.35 7.88 20.72
C ASP A 250 1.82 6.94 21.80
N ALA A 251 2.24 7.17 23.05
CA ALA A 251 1.79 6.46 24.24
C ALA A 251 1.64 4.93 24.04
N SER A 252 0.38 4.44 24.05
CA SER A 252 0.04 3.01 23.93
C SER A 252 0.34 2.42 22.55
N GLU A 253 0.50 3.25 21.53
CA GLU A 253 0.83 2.86 20.16
C GLU A 253 2.33 3.07 19.86
N SER A 254 3.15 3.29 20.89
CA SER A 254 4.59 3.38 20.73
C SER A 254 5.20 2.06 20.27
N TYR A 255 6.21 2.15 19.41
CA TYR A 255 6.89 0.99 18.84
C TYR A 255 8.39 1.27 18.66
N ASN A 256 9.18 0.19 18.64
CA ASN A 256 10.58 0.23 18.27
C ASN A 256 10.77 -0.57 16.98
N VAL A 257 11.58 -0.06 16.05
CA VAL A 257 11.91 -0.76 14.79
C VAL A 257 13.41 -0.85 14.64
N ARG A 258 13.91 -2.06 14.39
CA ARG A 258 15.31 -2.35 14.07
C ARG A 258 15.42 -2.80 12.63
N ILE A 259 16.21 -2.07 11.83
CA ILE A 259 16.48 -2.38 10.43
C ILE A 259 17.95 -2.74 10.30
N ARG A 260 18.23 -3.97 9.85
CA ARG A 260 19.58 -4.45 9.57
C ARG A 260 19.82 -4.42 8.07
N PHE A 261 20.97 -3.92 7.63
CA PHE A 261 21.29 -3.81 6.21
C PHE A 261 22.79 -3.99 5.96
N ASP A 262 23.13 -4.42 4.75
CA ASP A 262 24.50 -4.50 4.25
C ASP A 262 24.73 -3.49 3.13
N ALA A 263 25.88 -3.57 2.45
CA ALA A 263 26.23 -2.68 1.35
C ALA A 263 25.33 -2.81 0.11
N GLN A 264 24.49 -3.85 0.02
CA GLN A 264 23.66 -4.15 -1.15
C GLN A 264 22.17 -3.96 -0.86
N ARG A 265 21.69 -4.39 0.30
CA ARG A 265 20.26 -4.44 0.63
C ARG A 265 19.96 -4.34 2.12
N VAL A 266 18.68 -4.09 2.41
CA VAL A 266 18.10 -4.40 3.72
C VAL A 266 18.02 -5.92 3.90
N LEU A 267 18.45 -6.42 5.06
CA LEU A 267 18.47 -7.83 5.43
C LEU A 267 17.23 -8.22 6.24
N SER A 268 16.91 -7.43 7.25
CA SER A 268 15.75 -7.66 8.09
C SER A 268 15.18 -6.38 8.68
N ARG A 269 13.90 -6.45 9.04
CA ARG A 269 13.17 -5.46 9.82
C ARG A 269 12.49 -6.18 10.96
N GLN A 270 12.74 -5.74 12.18
CA GLN A 270 12.10 -6.24 13.39
C GLN A 270 11.33 -5.10 14.03
N MET A 271 10.08 -5.32 14.40
CA MET A 271 9.25 -4.39 15.16
C MET A 271 8.99 -4.96 16.55
N TYR A 272 9.14 -4.12 17.55
CA TYR A 272 8.94 -4.44 18.96
C TYR A 272 7.91 -3.49 19.58
N ALA A 273 7.31 -3.91 20.68
CA ALA A 273 6.49 -3.01 21.49
C ALA A 273 7.33 -1.82 21.99
N GLY A 274 6.74 -0.63 22.09
CA GLY A 274 7.46 0.58 22.49
C GLY A 274 8.01 0.52 23.92
N THR A 275 7.37 -0.27 24.78
CA THR A 275 7.67 -0.39 26.21
C THR A 275 8.81 -1.38 26.53
N ALA A 276 9.19 -2.25 25.61
CA ALA A 276 10.23 -3.26 25.82
C ALA A 276 11.03 -3.54 24.55
N GLN A 277 12.37 -3.53 24.65
CA GLN A 277 13.24 -3.77 23.50
C GLN A 277 13.25 -5.23 23.01
N ASP A 278 12.71 -6.15 23.80
CA ASP A 278 12.80 -7.59 23.54
C ASP A 278 11.44 -8.23 23.17
N ASP A 279 10.34 -7.47 23.27
CA ASP A 279 8.99 -7.95 22.89
C ASP A 279 8.79 -7.82 21.39
N LEU A 280 9.34 -8.79 20.64
CA LEU A 280 9.23 -8.85 19.18
C LEU A 280 7.77 -9.08 18.74
N LEU A 281 7.21 -8.09 18.04
CA LEU A 281 5.86 -8.14 17.47
C LEU A 281 5.87 -8.69 16.04
N GLN A 282 6.88 -8.31 15.25
CA GLN A 282 6.98 -8.69 13.85
C GLN A 282 8.43 -8.79 13.42
N GLU A 283 8.74 -9.80 12.61
CA GLU A 283 9.99 -9.88 11.86
C GLU A 283 9.70 -10.07 10.37
N THR A 284 10.41 -9.30 9.56
CA THR A 284 10.43 -9.45 8.10
C THR A 284 11.87 -9.65 7.66
N VAL A 285 12.16 -10.78 7.02
CA VAL A 285 13.44 -11.06 6.38
C VAL A 285 13.33 -10.79 4.88
N TYR A 286 14.28 -10.04 4.33
CA TYR A 286 14.28 -9.65 2.92
C TYR A 286 15.25 -10.54 2.13
N HIS A 287 14.74 -11.11 1.04
CA HIS A 287 15.50 -11.97 0.14
C HIS A 287 15.66 -11.32 -1.23
N GLU A 288 16.76 -11.63 -1.90
CA GLU A 288 16.92 -11.30 -3.31
C GLU A 288 16.20 -12.36 -4.14
N VAL A 289 15.29 -11.93 -5.01
CA VAL A 289 14.65 -12.82 -5.97
C VAL A 289 15.52 -12.84 -7.21
N ILE A 290 16.26 -13.94 -7.40
CA ILE A 290 17.02 -14.22 -8.61
C ILE A 290 16.03 -14.80 -9.62
N TYR A 291 15.83 -14.11 -10.74
CA TYR A 291 15.07 -14.64 -11.87
C TYR A 291 16.07 -15.32 -12.80
N GLU A 292 15.92 -16.63 -12.98
CA GLU A 292 16.60 -17.40 -14.03
C GLU A 292 15.83 -17.30 -15.37
#